data_AF-A0A2S4Y715-F1
#
_entry.id   AF-A0A2S4Y715-F1
#
_cell.length_a   1.000
_cell.length_b   1.000
_cell.length_c   1.000
_cell.angle_alpha   90.00
_cell.angle_beta   90.00
_cell.angle_gamma   90.00
#
_symmetry.space_group_name_H-M   'P 1'
#
loop_
_entity.id
_entity.type
_entity.pdbx_description
1 polymer ?
#
loop_
_entity_poly.entity_id
_entity_poly.type
_entity_poly.pdbx_seq_one_letter_code
_entity_poly.pdbx_strand_id
1 'polypeptide(L)'
;LALHLGGVGSNWGAILLATISAVAFATILAVVAGLTLASSSSFAHDIYANVIKKGTATEKQEVNAARWATVGIGAVSIVLGALARDLNVAGLVALAFAVAASANLPTILYSLFWKRFTTSGALWSIYGGLVTAVGLVLFSPVVSGKPTSMFPDVDFHWFPLENPGIISIPVGFLLGWLGTLLSKEEPDAGKYAELEVRSLTGTGAH
;
A
#
# COMPACT_ATOMS: atom_id res chain seq x y z
N LEU A 1 -16.35 -28.12 0.81
CA LEU A 1 -17.72 -27.68 0.46
C LEU A 1 -18.18 -28.21 -0.90
N ALA A 2 -17.53 -27.87 -2.02
CA ALA A 2 -17.96 -28.31 -3.36
C ALA A 2 -17.96 -29.84 -3.59
N LEU A 3 -16.91 -30.54 -3.14
CA LEU A 3 -16.87 -32.02 -3.17
C LEU A 3 -17.86 -32.67 -2.18
N HIS A 4 -18.18 -31.98 -1.09
CA HIS A 4 -19.13 -32.46 -0.08
C HIS A 4 -20.59 -32.27 -0.53
N LEU A 5 -20.89 -31.19 -1.28
CA LEU A 5 -22.24 -30.89 -1.78
C LEU A 5 -22.53 -31.56 -3.14
N GLY A 6 -21.52 -31.73 -3.99
CA GLY A 6 -21.67 -32.35 -5.31
C GLY A 6 -21.48 -33.86 -5.35
N GLY A 7 -20.92 -34.47 -4.30
CA GLY A 7 -20.52 -35.88 -4.25
C GLY A 7 -19.07 -36.08 -4.73
N VAL A 8 -18.26 -36.77 -3.91
CA VAL A 8 -16.85 -37.03 -4.21
C VAL A 8 -16.75 -37.96 -5.42
N GLY A 9 -16.17 -37.48 -6.53
CA GLY A 9 -16.05 -38.26 -7.78
C GLY A 9 -17.24 -38.13 -8.75
N SER A 10 -18.22 -37.27 -8.49
CA SER A 10 -19.33 -37.02 -9.42
C SER A 10 -19.00 -35.91 -10.44
N ASN A 11 -19.64 -35.97 -11.61
CA ASN A 11 -19.55 -34.92 -12.63
C ASN A 11 -20.01 -33.55 -12.10
N TRP A 12 -20.95 -33.53 -11.15
CA TRP A 12 -21.47 -32.31 -10.53
C TRP A 12 -20.47 -31.67 -9.56
N GLY A 13 -19.74 -32.48 -8.78
CA GLY A 13 -18.65 -32.02 -7.93
C GLY A 13 -17.50 -31.42 -8.73
N ALA A 14 -17.16 -32.01 -9.89
CA ALA A 14 -16.15 -31.50 -10.80
C ALA A 14 -16.55 -30.14 -11.41
N ILE A 15 -17.82 -29.99 -11.85
CA ILE A 15 -18.33 -28.72 -12.38
C ILE A 15 -18.28 -27.62 -11.31
N LEU A 16 -18.75 -27.90 -10.08
CA LEU A 16 -18.71 -26.91 -8.99
C LEU A 16 -17.28 -26.49 -8.62
N LEU A 17 -16.35 -27.45 -8.54
CA LEU A 17 -14.94 -27.14 -8.30
C LEU A 17 -14.34 -26.29 -9.42
N ALA A 18 -14.63 -26.62 -10.68
CA ALA A 18 -14.17 -25.86 -11.83
C ALA A 18 -14.70 -24.42 -11.81
N THR A 19 -15.99 -24.24 -11.51
CA THR A 19 -16.60 -22.90 -11.41
C THR A 19 -15.99 -22.08 -10.27
N ILE A 20 -15.86 -22.64 -9.06
CA ILE A 20 -15.27 -21.91 -7.92
C ILE A 20 -13.81 -21.55 -8.21
N SER A 21 -13.05 -22.48 -8.78
CA SER A 21 -11.64 -22.24 -9.14
C SER A 21 -11.51 -21.17 -10.23
N ALA A 22 -12.38 -21.20 -11.25
CA ALA A 22 -12.40 -20.19 -12.30
C ALA A 22 -12.72 -18.79 -11.77
N VAL A 23 -13.72 -18.67 -10.88
CA VAL A 23 -14.07 -17.39 -10.26
C VAL A 23 -12.95 -16.88 -9.36
N ALA A 24 -12.36 -17.74 -8.52
CA ALA A 24 -11.23 -17.37 -7.67
C ALA A 24 -10.00 -16.93 -8.50
N PHE A 25 -9.73 -17.61 -9.61
CA PHE A 25 -8.64 -17.23 -10.50
C PHE A 25 -8.91 -15.89 -11.19
N ALA A 26 -10.13 -15.68 -11.68
CA ALA A 26 -10.53 -14.43 -12.32
C ALA A 26 -10.44 -13.23 -11.37
N THR A 27 -10.84 -13.38 -10.10
CA THR A 27 -10.75 -12.30 -9.11
C THR A 27 -9.31 -11.96 -8.75
N ILE A 28 -8.43 -12.96 -8.58
CA ILE A 28 -7.00 -12.74 -8.34
C ILE A 28 -6.38 -11.99 -9.52
N LEU A 29 -6.62 -12.43 -10.76
CA LEU A 29 -6.09 -11.75 -11.94
C LEU A 29 -6.60 -10.32 -12.07
N ALA A 30 -7.87 -10.08 -11.77
CA ALA A 30 -8.45 -8.74 -11.82
C ALA A 30 -7.77 -7.80 -10.81
N VAL A 31 -7.57 -8.24 -9.56
CA VAL A 31 -6.90 -7.44 -8.52
C VAL A 31 -5.43 -7.19 -8.87
N VAL A 32 -4.70 -8.22 -9.29
CA VAL A 32 -3.29 -8.10 -9.68
C VAL A 32 -3.12 -7.15 -10.86
N ALA A 33 -3.97 -7.27 -11.88
CA ALA A 33 -3.95 -6.35 -13.02
C ALA A 33 -4.22 -4.90 -12.60
N GLY A 34 -5.23 -4.68 -11.75
CA GLY A 34 -5.56 -3.36 -11.23
C GLY A 34 -4.40 -2.73 -10.45
N LEU A 35 -3.82 -3.45 -9.49
CA LEU A 35 -2.68 -2.97 -8.69
C LEU A 35 -1.44 -2.73 -9.55
N THR A 36 -1.18 -3.59 -10.53
CA THR A 36 -0.02 -3.45 -11.43
C THR A 36 -0.18 -2.24 -12.33
N LEU A 37 -1.38 -2.03 -12.91
CA LEU A 37 -1.67 -0.85 -13.74
C LEU A 37 -1.61 0.44 -12.94
N ALA A 38 -2.14 0.47 -11.72
CA ALA A 38 -2.03 1.62 -10.84
C ALA A 38 -0.56 1.93 -10.53
N SER A 39 0.22 0.91 -10.15
CA SER A 39 1.64 1.06 -9.81
C SER A 39 2.48 1.51 -11.00
N SER A 40 2.24 0.96 -12.19
CA SER A 40 2.97 1.33 -13.40
C SER A 40 2.58 2.71 -13.94
N SER A 41 1.32 3.11 -13.77
CA SER A 41 0.85 4.46 -14.07
C SER A 41 1.52 5.50 -13.16
N SER A 42 1.49 5.29 -11.84
CA SER A 42 2.20 6.17 -10.89
C SER A 42 3.70 6.23 -11.20
N PHE A 43 4.33 5.11 -11.51
CA PHE A 43 5.75 5.11 -11.90
C PHE A 43 6.00 5.89 -13.20
N ALA A 44 5.15 5.73 -14.21
CA ALA A 44 5.28 6.43 -15.48
C ALA A 44 5.10 7.94 -15.32
N HIS A 45 4.13 8.41 -14.53
CA HIS A 45 3.91 9.83 -14.29
C HIS A 45 4.96 10.43 -13.35
N ASP A 46 5.19 9.81 -12.18
CA ASP A 46 6.05 10.37 -11.13
C ASP A 46 7.53 10.28 -11.50
N ILE A 47 8.00 9.11 -11.92
CA ILE A 47 9.42 8.87 -12.19
C ILE A 47 9.75 9.23 -13.64
N TYR A 48 9.00 8.73 -14.61
CA TYR A 48 9.37 8.90 -16.01
C TYR A 48 9.01 10.28 -16.56
N ALA A 49 7.75 10.72 -16.46
CA ALA A 49 7.31 11.99 -17.02
C ALA A 49 7.85 13.19 -16.22
N ASN A 50 7.71 13.17 -14.89
CA ASN A 50 8.09 14.29 -14.03
C ASN A 50 9.59 14.32 -13.68
N VAL A 51 10.20 13.21 -13.25
CA VAL A 51 11.62 13.23 -12.85
C VAL A 51 12.57 13.11 -14.04
N ILE A 52 12.39 12.12 -14.92
CA ILE A 52 13.31 11.87 -16.04
C ILE A 52 13.08 12.88 -17.17
N LYS A 53 11.83 13.06 -17.60
CA LYS A 53 11.47 13.91 -18.74
C LYS A 53 11.03 15.34 -18.38
N LYS A 54 10.95 15.69 -17.10
CA LYS A 54 10.64 17.06 -16.62
C LYS A 54 9.40 17.68 -17.29
N GLY A 55 8.35 16.88 -17.51
CA GLY A 55 7.09 17.33 -18.12
C GLY A 55 7.09 17.41 -19.65
N THR A 56 8.12 16.91 -20.33
CA THR A 56 8.21 16.90 -21.82
C THR A 56 7.92 15.53 -22.44
N ALA A 57 7.27 14.64 -21.68
CA ALA A 57 6.89 13.33 -22.18
C ALA A 57 5.71 13.46 -23.16
N THR A 58 5.81 12.78 -24.29
CA THR A 58 4.66 12.61 -25.19
C THR A 58 3.83 11.43 -24.69
N GLU A 59 2.51 11.45 -24.92
CA GLU A 59 1.60 10.35 -24.52
C GLU A 59 2.11 8.97 -24.97
N LYS A 60 2.66 8.87 -26.19
CA LYS A 60 3.23 7.61 -26.70
C LYS A 60 4.42 7.12 -25.86
N GLN A 61 5.26 8.03 -25.38
CA GLN A 61 6.43 7.68 -24.55
C GLN A 61 5.99 7.29 -23.14
N GLU A 62 4.95 7.92 -22.63
CA GLU A 62 4.37 7.61 -21.33
C GLU A 62 3.69 6.24 -21.31
N VAL A 63 2.88 5.93 -22.33
CA VAL A 63 2.29 4.59 -22.50
C VAL A 63 3.37 3.50 -22.61
N ASN A 64 4.44 3.78 -23.34
CA ASN A 64 5.57 2.84 -23.44
C ASN A 64 6.30 2.68 -22.10
N ALA A 65 6.51 3.76 -21.36
CA ALA A 65 7.12 3.71 -20.03
C ALA A 65 6.24 2.91 -19.05
N ALA A 66 4.93 3.13 -19.05
CA ALA A 66 3.97 2.38 -18.24
C ALA A 66 3.97 0.89 -18.59
N ARG A 67 4.06 0.52 -19.88
CA ARG A 67 4.19 -0.88 -20.30
C ARG A 67 5.46 -1.54 -19.76
N TRP A 68 6.60 -0.89 -19.87
CA TRP A 68 7.86 -1.41 -19.33
C TRP A 68 7.87 -1.46 -17.80
N ALA A 69 7.28 -0.47 -17.14
CA ALA A 69 7.10 -0.46 -15.69
C ALA A 69 6.21 -1.63 -15.23
N THR A 70 5.10 -1.91 -15.94
CA THR A 70 4.25 -3.09 -15.68
C THR A 70 5.05 -4.39 -15.75
N VAL A 71 5.90 -4.56 -16.77
CA VAL A 71 6.75 -5.76 -16.90
C VAL A 71 7.76 -5.84 -15.75
N GLY A 72 8.43 -4.73 -15.41
CA GLY A 72 9.41 -4.69 -14.32
C GLY A 72 8.79 -4.97 -12.96
N ILE A 73 7.68 -4.29 -12.63
CA ILE A 73 6.94 -4.48 -11.38
C ILE A 73 6.40 -5.91 -11.28
N GLY A 74 5.86 -6.45 -12.38
CA GLY A 74 5.38 -7.83 -12.45
C GLY A 74 6.50 -8.85 -12.20
N ALA A 75 7.66 -8.67 -12.85
CA ALA A 75 8.82 -9.55 -12.66
C ALA A 75 9.32 -9.54 -11.21
N VAL A 76 9.48 -8.35 -10.61
CA VAL A 76 9.88 -8.20 -9.20
C VAL A 76 8.84 -8.84 -8.27
N SER A 77 7.55 -8.61 -8.52
CA SER A 77 6.46 -9.18 -7.71
C SER A 77 6.45 -10.72 -7.74
N ILE A 78 6.71 -11.33 -8.91
CA ILE A 78 6.80 -12.79 -9.05
C ILE A 78 8.00 -13.33 -8.26
N VAL A 79 9.17 -12.69 -8.36
CA VAL A 79 10.38 -13.11 -7.63
C VAL A 79 10.16 -13.02 -6.12
N LEU A 80 9.68 -11.87 -5.62
CA LEU A 80 9.40 -11.68 -4.20
C LEU A 80 8.32 -12.64 -3.69
N GLY A 81 7.26 -12.87 -4.46
CA GLY A 81 6.22 -13.84 -4.12
C GLY A 81 6.74 -15.28 -4.07
N ALA A 82 7.63 -15.66 -4.98
CA ALA A 82 8.27 -16.98 -4.97
C ALA A 82 9.17 -17.18 -3.75
N LEU A 83 9.91 -16.15 -3.34
CA LEU A 83 10.75 -16.17 -2.13
C LEU A 83 9.91 -16.18 -0.85
N ALA A 84 8.72 -15.55 -0.86
CA ALA A 84 7.82 -15.45 0.28
C ALA A 84 6.78 -16.60 0.37
N ARG A 85 6.89 -17.64 -0.47
CA ARG A 85 5.86 -18.70 -0.59
C ARG A 85 5.60 -19.48 0.70
N ASP A 86 6.62 -19.62 1.54
CA ASP A 86 6.59 -20.39 2.79
C ASP A 86 6.18 -19.51 3.99
N LEU A 87 5.97 -18.20 3.78
CA LEU A 87 5.56 -17.25 4.80
C LEU A 87 4.03 -17.15 4.90
N ASN A 88 3.55 -16.76 6.09
CA ASN A 88 2.13 -16.50 6.29
C ASN A 88 1.68 -15.25 5.51
N VAL A 89 0.98 -15.48 4.39
CA VAL A 89 0.46 -14.41 3.51
C VAL A 89 -0.46 -13.44 4.25
N ALA A 90 -1.30 -13.92 5.18
CA ALA A 90 -2.17 -13.05 5.97
C ALA A 90 -1.36 -12.10 6.86
N GLY A 91 -0.26 -12.59 7.44
CA GLY A 91 0.68 -11.77 8.21
C GLY A 91 1.35 -10.71 7.34
N LEU A 92 1.89 -11.10 6.19
CA LEU A 92 2.54 -10.16 5.25
C LEU A 92 1.59 -9.05 4.77
N VAL A 93 0.36 -9.42 4.43
CA VAL A 93 -0.66 -8.47 4.01
C VAL A 93 -1.02 -7.52 5.15
N ALA A 94 -1.20 -8.04 6.38
CA ALA A 94 -1.47 -7.20 7.55
C ALA A 94 -0.34 -6.19 7.82
N LEU A 95 0.93 -6.60 7.71
CA LEU A 95 2.08 -5.69 7.85
C LEU A 95 2.09 -4.62 6.75
N ALA A 96 1.90 -5.01 5.49
CA ALA A 96 1.87 -4.08 4.37
C ALA A 96 0.78 -3.02 4.54
N PHE A 97 -0.42 -3.43 4.95
CA PHE A 97 -1.51 -2.50 5.27
C PHE A 97 -1.21 -1.62 6.48
N ALA A 98 -0.61 -2.15 7.54
CA ALA A 98 -0.23 -1.36 8.71
C ALA A 98 0.78 -0.25 8.35
N VAL A 99 1.79 -0.57 7.55
CA VAL A 99 2.79 0.40 7.06
C VAL A 99 2.12 1.45 6.17
N ALA A 100 1.32 1.02 5.19
CA ALA A 100 0.62 1.93 4.27
C ALA A 100 -0.36 2.86 5.02
N ALA A 101 -1.13 2.32 5.97
CA ALA A 101 -2.07 3.09 6.77
C ALA A 101 -1.35 4.11 7.65
N SER A 102 -0.20 3.76 8.23
CA SER A 102 0.53 4.65 9.14
C SER A 102 1.12 5.88 8.45
N ALA A 103 1.51 5.77 7.19
CA ALA A 103 2.06 6.88 6.42
C ALA A 103 0.97 7.71 5.71
N ASN A 104 -0.02 7.04 5.11
CA ASN A 104 -0.97 7.70 4.20
C ASN A 104 -2.22 8.21 4.92
N LEU A 105 -2.78 7.42 5.86
CA LEU A 105 -4.06 7.74 6.48
C LEU A 105 -4.00 9.06 7.27
N PRO A 106 -3.01 9.31 8.15
CA PRO A 106 -2.95 10.57 8.89
C PRO A 106 -2.79 11.77 7.96
N THR A 107 -1.96 11.63 6.94
CA THR A 107 -1.66 12.70 5.97
C THR A 107 -2.89 13.08 5.15
N ILE A 108 -3.64 12.10 4.66
CA ILE A 108 -4.89 12.32 3.91
C ILE A 108 -5.97 12.93 4.83
N LEU A 109 -6.10 12.44 6.05
CA LEU A 109 -7.11 12.95 6.97
C LEU A 109 -6.83 14.41 7.35
N TYR A 110 -5.56 14.74 7.65
CA TYR A 110 -5.21 16.11 7.96
C TYR A 110 -5.29 17.05 6.76
N SER A 111 -4.93 16.61 5.55
CA SER A 111 -5.07 17.46 4.37
C SER A 111 -6.52 17.79 4.02
N LEU A 112 -7.46 16.88 4.29
CA LEU A 112 -8.89 17.08 4.00
C LEU A 112 -9.64 17.86 5.09
N PHE A 113 -9.33 17.62 6.37
CA PHE A 113 -10.11 18.15 7.49
C PHE A 113 -9.40 19.26 8.27
N TRP A 114 -8.09 19.46 8.10
CA TRP A 114 -7.35 20.43 8.88
C TRP A 114 -6.76 21.55 8.04
N LYS A 115 -7.43 22.72 8.09
CA LYS A 115 -7.06 23.97 7.40
C LYS A 115 -5.64 24.47 7.63
N ARG A 116 -4.97 24.03 8.70
CA ARG A 116 -3.61 24.44 9.07
C ARG A 116 -2.54 23.41 8.73
N PHE A 117 -2.88 22.32 8.04
CA PHE A 117 -1.92 21.27 7.72
C PHE A 117 -0.85 21.78 6.74
N THR A 118 0.42 21.66 7.14
CA THR A 118 1.57 22.18 6.38
C THR A 118 2.30 21.05 5.66
N THR A 119 3.11 21.40 4.65
CA THR A 119 3.95 20.44 3.92
C THR A 119 4.94 19.76 4.87
N SER A 120 5.49 20.51 5.83
CA SER A 120 6.33 19.95 6.90
C SER A 120 5.56 18.92 7.74
N GLY A 121 4.31 19.21 8.15
CA GLY A 121 3.46 18.24 8.86
C GLY A 121 3.21 16.96 8.08
N ALA A 122 2.99 17.05 6.76
CA ALA A 122 2.83 15.90 5.87
C ALA A 122 4.09 15.03 5.82
N LEU A 123 5.27 15.63 5.70
CA LEU A 123 6.53 14.90 5.69
C LEU A 123 6.79 14.20 7.04
N TRP A 124 6.54 14.88 8.16
CA TRP A 124 6.70 14.28 9.49
C TRP A 124 5.73 13.13 9.75
N SER A 125 4.49 13.24 9.27
CA SER A 125 3.50 12.17 9.30
C SER A 125 3.96 10.96 8.47
N ILE A 126 4.35 11.17 7.20
CA ILE A 126 4.77 10.10 6.30
C ILE A 126 6.04 9.42 6.79
N TYR A 127 7.12 10.19 7.03
CA TYR A 127 8.39 9.61 7.48
C TYR A 127 8.29 9.06 8.89
N GLY A 128 7.60 9.75 9.80
CA GLY A 128 7.40 9.31 11.16
C GLY A 128 6.57 8.03 11.24
N GLY A 129 5.44 7.99 10.53
CA GLY A 129 4.59 6.80 10.41
C GLY A 129 5.31 5.63 9.74
N LEU A 130 6.07 5.88 8.67
CA LEU A 130 6.85 4.87 7.97
C LEU A 130 7.98 4.31 8.84
N VAL A 131 8.83 5.16 9.43
CA VAL A 131 9.94 4.74 10.29
C VAL A 131 9.44 4.00 11.51
N THR A 132 8.36 4.47 12.12
CA THR A 132 7.74 3.79 13.27
C THR A 132 7.16 2.44 12.86
N ALA A 133 6.42 2.38 11.74
CA ALA A 133 5.85 1.13 11.27
C ALA A 133 6.94 0.12 10.89
N VAL A 134 7.95 0.53 10.11
CA VAL A 134 9.08 -0.33 9.73
C VAL A 134 9.88 -0.77 10.95
N GLY A 135 10.18 0.15 11.88
CA GLY A 135 10.85 -0.18 13.14
C GLY A 135 10.07 -1.22 13.94
N LEU A 136 8.77 -0.99 14.15
CA LEU A 136 7.91 -1.95 14.86
C LEU A 136 7.80 -3.30 14.13
N VAL A 137 7.74 -3.30 12.79
CA VAL A 137 7.74 -4.53 11.98
C VAL A 137 9.04 -5.32 12.17
N LEU A 138 10.19 -4.65 12.12
CA LEU A 138 11.51 -5.28 12.29
C LEU A 138 11.67 -5.92 13.69
N PHE A 139 11.06 -5.33 14.72
CA PHE A 139 11.07 -5.83 16.09
C PHE A 139 9.81 -6.64 16.47
N SER A 140 8.94 -6.97 15.51
CA SER A 140 7.70 -7.73 15.71
C SER A 140 7.92 -9.24 15.48
N PRO A 141 7.15 -10.12 16.15
CA PRO A 141 7.22 -11.57 15.98
C PRO A 141 7.00 -12.06 14.54
N VAL A 142 6.49 -11.20 13.64
CA VAL A 142 6.29 -11.56 12.22
C VAL A 142 7.63 -11.66 11.47
N VAL A 143 8.66 -10.92 11.89
CA VAL A 143 10.00 -10.97 11.28
C VAL A 143 10.89 -11.99 11.99
N SER A 144 10.73 -12.19 13.30
CA SER A 144 11.65 -12.98 14.14
C SER A 144 10.92 -13.77 15.23
N GLY A 145 11.28 -15.03 15.46
CA GLY A 145 10.89 -15.80 16.66
C GLY A 145 9.66 -16.72 16.59
N LYS A 146 9.06 -16.95 15.41
CA LYS A 146 8.11 -18.07 15.19
C LYS A 146 8.57 -18.96 14.03
N PRO A 147 8.18 -20.25 13.99
CA PRO A 147 8.51 -21.17 12.89
C PRO A 147 8.01 -20.71 11.51
N THR A 148 7.08 -19.75 11.47
CA THR A 148 6.48 -19.18 10.25
C THR A 148 6.94 -17.74 9.97
N SER A 149 7.94 -17.23 10.70
CA SER A 149 8.48 -15.88 10.55
C SER A 149 9.61 -15.82 9.51
N MET A 150 9.95 -14.62 9.03
CA MET A 150 11.02 -14.45 8.02
C MET A 150 12.40 -14.94 8.49
N PHE A 151 12.70 -14.83 9.80
CA PHE A 151 13.93 -15.34 10.42
C PHE A 151 13.58 -16.21 11.65
N PRO A 152 13.52 -17.54 11.50
CA PRO A 152 13.15 -18.45 12.59
C PRO A 152 14.23 -18.60 13.68
N ASP A 153 15.51 -18.43 13.34
CA ASP A 153 16.67 -18.77 14.19
C ASP A 153 17.20 -17.60 15.05
N VAL A 154 16.62 -16.41 14.94
CA VAL A 154 17.09 -15.22 15.66
C VAL A 154 15.92 -14.57 16.39
N ASP A 155 16.08 -14.31 17.69
CA ASP A 155 15.04 -13.81 18.60
C ASP A 155 15.29 -12.34 18.97
N PHE A 156 14.61 -11.42 18.26
CA PHE A 156 14.66 -9.97 18.50
C PHE A 156 13.27 -9.37 18.77
N HIS A 157 12.33 -10.17 19.28
CA HIS A 157 10.97 -9.71 19.63
C HIS A 157 10.96 -9.00 20.99
N TRP A 158 11.12 -7.68 21.01
CA TRP A 158 10.79 -6.88 22.20
C TRP A 158 9.30 -6.48 22.23
N PHE A 159 8.61 -6.59 21.09
CA PHE A 159 7.23 -6.12 20.96
C PHE A 159 6.24 -7.25 20.63
N PRO A 160 5.34 -7.65 21.55
CA PRO A 160 4.51 -8.86 21.40
C PRO A 160 3.27 -8.67 20.52
N LEU A 161 3.06 -7.50 19.90
CA LEU A 161 1.88 -7.25 19.07
C LEU A 161 2.10 -7.79 17.64
N GLU A 162 1.20 -8.68 17.23
CA GLU A 162 1.14 -9.22 15.86
C GLU A 162 0.72 -8.16 14.83
N ASN A 163 0.12 -7.06 15.29
CA ASN A 163 -0.31 -5.97 14.43
C ASN A 163 0.37 -4.64 14.83
N PRO A 164 1.42 -4.21 14.12
CA PRO A 164 2.12 -2.95 14.41
C PRO A 164 1.22 -1.71 14.20
N GLY A 165 0.14 -1.85 13.42
CA GLY A 165 -0.79 -0.78 13.07
C GLY A 165 -1.48 -0.12 14.26
N ILE A 166 -1.67 -0.85 15.36
CA ILE A 166 -2.31 -0.32 16.58
C ILE A 166 -1.52 0.85 17.17
N ILE A 167 -0.20 0.87 16.97
CA ILE A 167 0.69 1.91 17.54
C ILE A 167 1.25 2.81 16.46
N SER A 168 1.64 2.25 15.32
CA SER A 168 2.24 3.06 14.24
C SER A 168 1.24 4.06 13.66
N ILE A 169 -0.06 3.75 13.60
CA ILE A 169 -1.08 4.67 13.09
C ILE A 169 -1.25 5.87 14.04
N PRO A 170 -1.54 5.70 15.35
CA PRO A 170 -1.58 6.83 16.29
C PRO A 170 -0.28 7.64 16.33
N VAL A 171 0.88 7.00 16.24
CA VAL A 171 2.17 7.71 16.19
C VAL A 171 2.29 8.56 14.92
N GLY A 172 1.86 8.05 13.76
CA GLY A 172 1.79 8.84 12.52
C GLY A 172 0.91 10.08 12.66
N PHE A 173 -0.26 9.94 13.29
CA PHE A 173 -1.12 11.09 13.64
C PHE A 173 -0.44 12.09 14.57
N LEU A 174 0.18 11.61 15.65
CA LEU A 174 0.88 12.46 16.61
C LEU A 174 2.05 13.22 15.96
N LEU A 175 2.83 12.56 15.11
CA LEU A 175 3.96 13.19 14.41
C LEU A 175 3.49 14.17 13.34
N GLY A 176 2.40 13.87 12.63
CA GLY A 176 1.76 14.82 11.72
C GLY A 176 1.24 16.07 12.45
N TRP A 177 0.62 15.88 13.61
CA TRP A 177 0.15 16.96 14.47
C TRP A 177 1.29 17.83 15.00
N LEU A 178 2.33 17.21 15.56
CA LEU A 178 3.52 17.90 16.06
C LEU A 178 4.26 18.63 14.93
N GLY A 179 4.51 17.96 13.80
CA GLY A 179 5.18 18.55 12.65
C GLY A 179 4.42 19.75 12.08
N THR A 180 3.09 19.74 12.16
CA THR A 180 2.26 20.87 11.75
C THR A 180 2.37 22.05 12.72
N LEU A 181 2.40 21.80 14.04
CA LEU A 181 2.52 22.84 15.07
C LEU A 181 3.92 23.45 15.17
N LEU A 182 4.96 22.65 14.94
CA LEU A 182 6.36 23.08 14.93
C LEU A 182 6.74 23.75 13.61
N SER A 183 5.94 23.59 12.57
CA SER A 183 6.17 24.22 11.29
C SER A 183 6.00 25.73 11.38
N LYS A 184 6.98 26.47 10.86
CA LYS A 184 6.92 27.93 10.67
C LYS A 184 6.25 28.32 9.34
N GLU A 185 5.79 27.34 8.59
CA GLU A 185 5.18 27.51 7.27
C GLU A 185 3.76 28.07 7.44
N GLU A 186 3.46 29.21 6.82
CA GLU A 186 2.12 29.78 6.87
C GLU A 186 1.15 28.85 6.12
N PRO A 187 0.01 28.48 6.72
CA PRO A 187 -1.00 27.68 6.03
C PRO A 187 -1.50 28.40 4.77
N ASP A 188 -1.28 27.79 3.61
CA ASP A 188 -1.70 28.34 2.33
C ASP A 188 -3.23 28.18 2.17
N ALA A 189 -3.96 29.19 2.64
CA ALA A 189 -5.42 29.24 2.60
C ALA A 189 -5.98 29.13 1.16
N GLY A 190 -5.20 29.54 0.15
CA GLY A 190 -5.57 29.45 -1.26
C GLY A 190 -5.59 27.99 -1.74
N LYS A 191 -4.56 27.21 -1.41
CA LYS A 191 -4.52 25.77 -1.73
C LYS A 191 -5.59 24.98 -0.99
N TYR A 192 -5.93 25.36 0.24
CA TYR A 192 -7.01 24.69 0.97
C TYR A 192 -8.37 24.99 0.33
N ALA A 193 -8.64 26.23 -0.06
CA ALA A 193 -9.88 26.58 -0.75
C ALA A 193 -10.00 25.85 -2.10
N GLU A 194 -8.89 25.70 -2.83
CA GLU A 194 -8.85 24.89 -4.04
C GLU A 194 -9.16 23.41 -3.76
N LEU A 195 -8.53 22.81 -2.73
CA LEU A 195 -8.82 21.44 -2.32
C LEU A 195 -10.28 21.25 -1.87
N GLU A 196 -10.86 22.21 -1.16
CA GLU A 196 -12.25 22.21 -0.72
C GLU A 196 -13.20 22.21 -1.93
N VAL A 197 -12.96 23.08 -2.92
CA VAL A 197 -13.71 23.09 -4.19
C VAL A 197 -13.55 21.76 -4.91
N ARG A 198 -12.32 21.27 -5.12
CA ARG A 198 -12.07 20.00 -5.82
C ARG A 198 -12.73 18.81 -5.13
N SER A 199 -12.78 18.77 -3.79
CA SER A 199 -13.45 17.70 -3.05
C SER A 199 -14.99 17.75 -3.17
N LEU A 200 -15.57 18.96 -3.25
CA LEU A 200 -17.01 19.17 -3.31
C LEU A 200 -17.57 19.09 -4.73
N THR A 201 -16.77 19.49 -5.73
CA THR A 201 -17.20 19.54 -7.14
C THR A 201 -16.57 18.48 -8.02
N GLY A 202 -15.57 17.74 -7.53
CA GLY A 202 -14.85 16.71 -8.31
C GLY A 202 -14.02 17.26 -9.47
N THR A 203 -13.79 18.56 -9.53
CA THR A 203 -13.08 19.21 -10.64
C THR A 203 -11.58 18.89 -10.55
N GLY A 204 -11.01 18.33 -11.63
CA GLY A 204 -9.57 17.98 -11.69
C GLY A 204 -9.22 16.54 -11.30
N ALA A 205 -10.20 15.64 -11.15
CA ALA A 205 -9.97 14.20 -11.09
C ALA A 205 -9.90 13.61 -12.51
N HIS A 206 -8.84 13.91 -13.25
CA HIS A 206 -8.53 13.31 -14.54
C HIS A 206 -7.05 12.96 -14.63
#